data_AF-A0A6J5XQH7-F1
#
_entry.id   AF-A0A6J5XQH7-F1
#
_cell.length_a   1.000
_cell.length_b   1.000
_cell.length_c   1.000
_cell.angle_alpha   90.00
_cell.angle_beta   90.00
_cell.angle_gamma   90.00
#
_symmetry.space_group_name_H-M   'P 1'
#
loop_
_entity.id
_entity.type
_entity.pdbx_description
1 polymer ?
#
loop_
_entity_poly.entity_id
_entity_poly.type
_entity_poly.pdbx_seq_one_letter_code
_entity_poly.pdbx_strand_id
1 'polypeptide(L)'
;MGAIKAAVGDTVLTFLWISCASTLGLATSFIANAVGIQDLPWPPLFITTALVFVLVFVFTFLGDALGGASFNPTGTASFYAAGLGADTLLSMALRFPAQALGAVGGVLAINEVMPQQYKHMLGGPSLKVDVHTGAIAEGVLTFIISFLVLVIILKGPRSPVLKMLLLSVVTVTLVVSGSVYTGPSMNPAN
;
A
#
# COMPACT_ATOMS: atom_id res chain seq x y z
N MET A 1 2.58 -17.94 14.06
CA MET A 1 2.20 -18.77 12.89
C MET A 1 3.48 -19.32 12.25
N GLY A 2 3.49 -20.53 11.69
CA GLY A 2 4.67 -21.03 10.99
C GLY A 2 4.98 -20.21 9.73
N ALA A 3 6.25 -20.09 9.35
CA ALA A 3 6.71 -19.22 8.27
C ALA A 3 6.04 -19.49 6.92
N ILE A 4 5.78 -20.77 6.58
CA ILE A 4 5.09 -21.16 5.35
C ILE A 4 3.65 -20.65 5.34
N LYS A 5 2.93 -20.80 6.45
CA LYS A 5 1.54 -20.33 6.54
C LYS A 5 1.46 -18.79 6.48
N ALA A 6 2.44 -18.10 7.06
CA ALA A 6 2.58 -16.65 6.92
C ALA A 6 2.83 -16.24 5.46
N ALA A 7 3.72 -16.93 4.75
CA ALA A 7 3.98 -16.68 3.33
C ALA A 7 2.72 -16.88 2.46
N VAL A 8 1.93 -17.93 2.71
CA VAL A 8 0.65 -18.14 1.99
C VAL A 8 -0.33 -16.99 2.27
N GLY A 9 -0.47 -16.57 3.52
CA GLY A 9 -1.31 -15.44 3.89
C GLY A 9 -0.87 -14.14 3.22
N ASP A 10 0.44 -13.90 3.18
CA ASP A 10 1.06 -12.76 2.51
C ASP A 10 0.79 -12.75 1.00
N THR A 11 0.89 -13.90 0.32
CA THR A 11 0.54 -14.02 -1.11
C THR A 11 -0.91 -13.63 -1.36
N VAL A 12 -1.85 -14.19 -0.59
CA VAL A 12 -3.28 -13.91 -0.75
C VAL A 12 -3.58 -12.44 -0.47
N LEU A 13 -3.04 -11.90 0.62
CA LEU A 13 -3.28 -10.53 1.02
C LEU A 13 -2.70 -9.54 0.01
N THR A 14 -1.48 -9.78 -0.49
CA THR A 14 -0.85 -8.90 -1.49
C THR A 14 -1.55 -8.97 -2.84
N PHE A 15 -1.99 -10.16 -3.26
CA PHE A 15 -2.81 -10.33 -4.46
C PHE A 15 -4.06 -9.46 -4.41
N LEU A 16 -4.84 -9.59 -3.32
CA LEU A 16 -6.06 -8.82 -3.14
C LEU A 16 -5.75 -7.31 -3.04
N TRP A 17 -4.67 -6.95 -2.36
CA TRP A 17 -4.28 -5.55 -2.18
C TRP A 17 -4.00 -4.90 -3.51
N ILE A 18 -3.16 -5.50 -4.35
CA ILE A 18 -2.82 -4.95 -5.67
C ILE A 18 -4.07 -4.88 -6.55
N SER A 19 -4.87 -5.94 -6.63
CA SER A 19 -6.08 -5.92 -7.46
C SER A 19 -7.05 -4.80 -7.07
N CYS A 20 -7.18 -4.49 -5.77
CA CYS A 20 -8.03 -3.41 -5.28
C CYS A 20 -7.37 -2.03 -5.43
N ALA A 21 -6.13 -1.88 -4.98
CA ALA A 21 -5.42 -0.61 -4.93
C ALA A 21 -5.19 -0.01 -6.33
N SER A 22 -4.97 -0.85 -7.35
CA SER A 22 -4.85 -0.39 -8.75
C SER A 22 -6.11 0.27 -9.28
N THR A 23 -7.27 0.09 -8.64
CA THR A 23 -8.54 0.73 -9.04
C THR A 23 -8.79 2.08 -8.37
N LEU A 24 -7.96 2.49 -7.39
CA LEU A 24 -8.19 3.70 -6.60
C LEU A 24 -8.31 4.96 -7.46
N GLY A 25 -7.41 5.14 -8.44
CA GLY A 25 -7.45 6.29 -9.33
C GLY A 25 -8.75 6.37 -10.14
N LEU A 26 -9.17 5.24 -10.71
CA LEU A 26 -10.43 5.13 -11.45
C LEU A 26 -11.64 5.39 -10.54
N ALA A 27 -11.68 4.77 -9.37
CA ALA A 27 -12.76 4.96 -8.40
C ALA A 27 -12.86 6.42 -7.95
N THR A 28 -11.74 7.07 -7.66
CA THR A 28 -11.69 8.49 -7.33
C THR A 28 -12.28 9.34 -8.45
N SER A 29 -11.84 9.14 -9.70
CA SER A 29 -12.35 9.90 -10.84
C SER A 29 -13.85 9.65 -11.06
N PHE A 30 -14.31 8.41 -10.95
CA PHE A 30 -15.72 8.05 -11.12
C PHE A 30 -16.60 8.72 -10.07
N ILE A 31 -16.22 8.66 -8.79
CA ILE A 31 -16.97 9.30 -7.70
C ILE A 31 -16.98 10.83 -7.88
N ALA A 32 -15.83 11.44 -8.18
CA ALA A 32 -15.74 12.89 -8.36
C ALA A 32 -16.64 13.38 -9.52
N ASN A 33 -16.64 12.65 -10.64
CA ASN A 33 -17.49 12.94 -11.80
C ASN A 33 -18.99 12.74 -11.48
N ALA A 34 -19.35 11.67 -10.78
CA ALA A 34 -20.75 11.37 -10.44
C ALA A 34 -21.37 12.43 -9.53
N VAL A 35 -20.57 13.05 -8.66
CA VAL A 35 -20.99 14.14 -7.77
C VAL A 35 -20.87 15.53 -8.43
N GLY A 36 -20.14 15.64 -9.55
CA GLY A 36 -19.93 16.90 -10.27
C GLY A 36 -18.88 17.82 -9.63
N ILE A 37 -17.88 17.25 -8.96
CA ILE A 37 -16.84 17.98 -8.20
C ILE A 37 -15.42 17.69 -8.71
N GLN A 38 -15.28 17.12 -9.91
CA GLN A 38 -14.00 16.73 -10.51
C GLN A 38 -13.05 17.91 -10.79
N ASP A 39 -13.59 19.10 -11.05
CA ASP A 39 -12.81 20.28 -11.42
C ASP A 39 -12.23 21.01 -10.19
N LEU A 40 -12.61 20.58 -8.99
CA LEU A 40 -12.07 21.12 -7.74
C LEU A 40 -10.78 20.38 -7.35
N PRO A 41 -9.76 21.08 -6.82
CA PRO A 41 -8.46 20.47 -6.53
C PRO A 41 -8.45 19.56 -5.29
N TRP A 42 -9.33 19.79 -4.32
CA TRP A 42 -9.33 19.09 -3.03
C TRP A 42 -10.24 17.84 -2.95
N PRO A 43 -11.39 17.74 -3.64
CA PRO A 43 -12.26 16.57 -3.50
C PRO A 43 -11.64 15.25 -3.98
N PRO A 44 -10.90 15.17 -5.10
CA PRO A 44 -10.23 13.93 -5.49
C PRO A 44 -9.23 13.42 -4.43
N LEU A 45 -8.55 14.33 -3.72
CA LEU A 45 -7.64 13.98 -2.63
C LEU A 45 -8.42 13.43 -1.42
N PHE A 46 -9.53 14.07 -1.06
CA PHE A 46 -10.40 13.58 0.02
C PHE A 46 -10.98 12.20 -0.30
N ILE A 47 -11.51 12.02 -1.52
CA ILE A 47 -12.06 10.74 -1.99
C ILE A 47 -11.00 9.65 -1.95
N THR A 48 -9.81 9.92 -2.52
CA THR A 48 -8.70 8.96 -2.50
C THR A 48 -8.31 8.59 -1.07
N THR A 49 -8.24 9.56 -0.16
CA THR A 49 -7.93 9.32 1.25
C THR A 49 -9.00 8.46 1.92
N ALA A 50 -10.28 8.71 1.65
CA ALA A 50 -11.37 7.90 2.17
C ALA A 50 -11.35 6.46 1.62
N LEU A 51 -11.05 6.28 0.33
CA LEU A 51 -10.91 4.95 -0.27
C LEU A 51 -9.71 4.19 0.29
N VAL A 52 -8.55 4.84 0.43
CA VAL A 52 -7.35 4.26 1.06
C VAL A 52 -7.63 3.92 2.52
N PHE A 53 -8.35 4.76 3.25
CA PHE A 53 -8.79 4.48 4.62
C PHE A 53 -9.59 3.18 4.70
N VAL A 54 -10.61 3.03 3.83
CA VAL A 54 -11.43 1.81 3.78
C VAL A 54 -10.56 0.59 3.44
N LEU A 55 -9.67 0.69 2.45
CA LEU A 55 -8.77 -0.42 2.10
C LEU A 55 -7.85 -0.77 3.27
N VAL A 56 -7.11 0.18 3.84
CA VAL A 56 -6.18 -0.09 4.95
C VAL A 56 -6.92 -0.68 6.15
N PHE A 57 -8.14 -0.21 6.45
CA PHE A 57 -8.96 -0.78 7.51
C PHE A 57 -9.32 -2.26 7.23
N VAL A 58 -9.85 -2.55 6.04
CA VAL A 58 -10.24 -3.92 5.65
C VAL A 58 -9.03 -4.84 5.60
N PHE A 59 -7.94 -4.40 4.99
CA PHE A 59 -6.74 -5.22 4.80
C PHE A 59 -5.97 -5.45 6.10
N THR A 60 -6.03 -4.52 7.05
CA THR A 60 -5.49 -4.78 8.39
C THR A 60 -6.29 -5.88 9.08
N PHE A 61 -7.64 -5.80 9.04
CA PHE A 61 -8.49 -6.84 9.60
C PHE A 61 -8.25 -8.21 8.93
N LEU A 62 -8.14 -8.24 7.60
CA LEU A 62 -7.82 -9.48 6.86
C LEU A 62 -6.42 -10.00 7.20
N GLY A 63 -5.43 -9.13 7.34
CA GLY A 63 -4.07 -9.50 7.76
C GLY A 63 -4.07 -10.19 9.12
N ASP A 64 -4.78 -9.62 10.09
CA ASP A 64 -4.95 -10.20 11.42
C ASP A 64 -5.68 -11.55 11.38
N ALA A 65 -6.78 -11.64 10.61
CA ALA A 65 -7.55 -12.87 10.43
C ALA A 65 -6.73 -13.98 9.75
N LEU A 66 -5.81 -13.62 8.85
CA LEU A 66 -4.85 -14.51 8.21
C LEU A 66 -3.63 -14.82 9.08
N GLY A 67 -3.63 -14.41 10.35
CA GLY A 67 -2.59 -14.74 11.33
C GLY A 67 -1.39 -13.80 11.30
N GLY A 68 -1.60 -12.54 10.95
CA GLY A 68 -0.57 -11.50 10.84
C GLY A 68 0.06 -11.41 9.45
N ALA A 69 -0.73 -11.68 8.40
CA ALA A 69 -0.28 -11.51 7.02
C ALA A 69 -0.02 -10.02 6.71
N SER A 70 0.93 -9.77 5.81
CA SER A 70 1.37 -8.45 5.36
C SER A 70 1.40 -8.40 3.84
N PHE A 71 1.04 -7.25 3.29
CA PHE A 71 1.09 -6.97 1.84
C PHE A 71 2.24 -6.03 1.45
N ASN A 72 3.11 -5.67 2.41
CA ASN A 72 4.22 -4.76 2.18
C ASN A 72 5.51 -5.25 2.88
N PRO A 73 6.58 -5.58 2.13
CA PRO A 73 7.83 -6.05 2.71
C PRO A 73 8.49 -5.01 3.62
N THR A 74 8.34 -3.72 3.31
CA THR A 74 8.83 -2.61 4.13
C THR A 74 8.18 -2.63 5.51
N GLY A 75 6.87 -2.89 5.57
CA GLY A 75 6.13 -3.01 6.82
C GLY A 75 6.75 -4.11 7.68
N THR A 76 6.86 -5.32 7.13
CA THR A 76 7.45 -6.46 7.86
C THR A 76 8.89 -6.19 8.29
N ALA A 77 9.73 -5.61 7.42
CA ALA A 77 11.13 -5.29 7.72
C ALA A 77 11.26 -4.21 8.81
N SER A 78 10.42 -3.17 8.79
CA SER A 78 10.46 -2.08 9.77
C SER A 78 10.05 -2.53 11.18
N PHE A 79 9.02 -3.38 11.30
CA PHE A 79 8.64 -3.97 12.58
C PHE A 79 9.72 -4.92 13.11
N TYR A 80 10.30 -5.77 12.24
CA TYR A 80 11.42 -6.62 12.61
C TYR A 80 12.62 -5.80 13.11
N ALA A 81 13.01 -4.75 12.39
CA ALA A 81 14.12 -3.87 12.75
C ALA A 81 13.87 -3.12 14.08
N ALA A 82 12.62 -2.81 14.40
CA ALA A 82 12.22 -2.23 15.68
C ALA A 82 12.22 -3.24 16.85
N GLY A 83 12.56 -4.51 16.61
CA GLY A 83 12.50 -5.57 17.61
C GLY A 83 11.08 -5.99 17.96
N LEU A 84 10.14 -5.82 17.03
CA LEU A 84 8.71 -6.09 17.23
C LEU A 84 8.25 -7.26 16.36
N GLY A 85 7.23 -7.97 16.85
CA GLY A 85 6.62 -9.09 16.15
C GLY A 85 7.38 -10.40 16.35
N ALA A 86 6.92 -11.44 15.65
CA ALA A 86 7.46 -12.80 15.73
C ALA A 86 8.29 -13.20 14.50
N ASP A 87 8.55 -12.25 13.59
CA ASP A 87 9.29 -12.52 12.37
C ASP A 87 10.80 -12.73 12.66
N THR A 88 11.40 -13.57 11.85
CA THR A 88 12.83 -13.87 11.84
C THR A 88 13.38 -13.62 10.44
N LEU A 89 14.70 -13.58 10.28
CA LEU A 89 15.31 -13.50 8.94
C LEU A 89 14.83 -14.65 8.04
N LEU A 90 14.66 -15.86 8.59
CA LEU A 90 14.17 -17.01 7.85
C LEU A 90 12.70 -16.86 7.43
N SER A 91 11.82 -16.37 8.32
CA SER A 91 10.43 -16.15 7.93
C SER A 91 10.32 -15.04 6.89
N MET A 92 11.05 -13.95 7.03
CA MET A 92 11.07 -12.87 6.05
C MET A 92 11.60 -13.31 4.67
N ALA A 93 12.60 -14.19 4.63
CA ALA A 93 13.11 -14.76 3.38
C ALA A 93 12.05 -15.57 2.61
N LEU A 94 11.04 -16.11 3.29
CA LEU A 94 9.90 -16.78 2.66
C LEU A 94 8.76 -15.81 2.34
N ARG A 95 8.53 -14.83 3.22
CA ARG A 95 7.43 -13.88 3.14
C ARG A 95 7.61 -12.85 2.02
N PHE A 96 8.80 -12.27 1.85
CA PHE A 96 9.00 -11.23 0.83
C PHE A 96 8.79 -11.73 -0.60
N PRO A 97 9.34 -12.89 -1.01
CA PRO A 97 9.02 -13.46 -2.32
C PRO A 97 7.53 -13.80 -2.46
N ALA A 98 6.89 -14.26 -1.38
CA ALA A 98 5.47 -14.58 -1.39
C ALA A 98 4.58 -13.35 -1.61
N GLN A 99 4.96 -12.19 -1.05
CA GLN A 99 4.29 -10.91 -1.31
C GLN A 99 4.49 -10.48 -2.76
N ALA A 100 5.72 -10.56 -3.29
CA ALA A 100 5.98 -10.26 -4.70
C ALA A 100 5.18 -11.17 -5.67
N LEU A 101 5.09 -12.47 -5.36
CA LEU A 101 4.24 -13.41 -6.11
C LEU A 101 2.76 -13.01 -6.07
N GLY A 102 2.26 -12.65 -4.89
CA GLY A 102 0.91 -12.13 -4.73
C GLY A 102 0.68 -10.89 -5.57
N ALA A 103 1.61 -9.94 -5.55
CA ALA A 103 1.52 -8.72 -6.33
C ALA A 103 1.46 -8.96 -7.84
N VAL A 104 2.36 -9.80 -8.38
CA VAL A 104 2.34 -10.20 -9.80
C VAL A 104 0.98 -10.81 -10.16
N GLY A 105 0.48 -11.73 -9.33
CA GLY A 105 -0.85 -12.30 -9.53
C GLY A 105 -1.95 -11.23 -9.54
N GLY A 106 -1.89 -10.27 -8.62
CA GLY A 106 -2.86 -9.19 -8.49
C GLY A 106 -2.87 -8.27 -9.71
N VAL A 107 -1.68 -7.92 -10.24
CA VAL A 107 -1.52 -7.13 -11.47
C VAL A 107 -2.08 -7.88 -12.68
N LEU A 108 -1.75 -9.17 -12.82
CA LEU A 108 -2.25 -9.98 -13.94
C LEU A 108 -3.78 -10.10 -13.88
N ALA A 109 -4.35 -10.34 -12.69
CA ALA A 109 -5.79 -10.44 -12.51
C ALA A 109 -6.49 -9.12 -12.86
N ILE A 110 -6.01 -7.97 -12.35
CA ILE A 110 -6.66 -6.69 -12.64
C ILE A 110 -6.51 -6.29 -14.11
N ASN A 111 -5.36 -6.59 -14.74
CA ASN A 111 -5.16 -6.34 -16.16
C ASN A 111 -6.10 -7.17 -17.05
N GLU A 112 -6.48 -8.37 -16.62
CA GLU A 112 -7.43 -9.21 -17.35
C GLU A 112 -8.87 -8.68 -17.22
N VAL A 113 -9.30 -8.36 -16.00
CA VAL A 113 -10.71 -7.99 -15.74
C VAL A 113 -11.05 -6.52 -15.99
N MET A 114 -10.05 -5.63 -16.06
CA MET A 114 -10.28 -4.20 -16.28
C MET A 114 -10.82 -3.92 -17.69
N PRO A 115 -11.93 -3.17 -17.83
CA PRO A 115 -12.44 -2.79 -19.14
C PRO A 115 -11.41 -2.05 -19.98
N GLN A 116 -11.37 -2.34 -21.28
CA GLN A 116 -10.37 -1.79 -22.22
C GLN A 116 -10.24 -0.26 -22.14
N GLN A 117 -11.37 0.44 -22.02
CA GLN A 117 -11.41 1.90 -21.90
C GLN A 117 -10.72 2.46 -20.65
N TYR A 118 -10.54 1.65 -19.60
CA TYR A 118 -9.89 2.05 -18.35
C TYR A 118 -8.52 1.39 -18.12
N LYS A 119 -8.08 0.47 -18.99
CA LYS A 119 -6.76 -0.20 -18.82
C LYS A 119 -5.60 0.78 -18.77
N HIS A 120 -5.69 1.90 -19.48
CA HIS A 120 -4.67 2.96 -19.43
C HIS A 120 -4.52 3.62 -18.04
N MET A 121 -5.50 3.43 -17.14
CA MET A 121 -5.46 3.91 -15.76
C MET A 121 -4.78 2.92 -14.80
N LEU A 122 -4.46 1.70 -15.24
CA LEU A 122 -3.71 0.69 -14.45
C LEU A 122 -2.20 1.00 -14.38
N GLY A 123 -1.85 2.26 -14.14
CA GLY A 123 -0.48 2.70 -13.95
C GLY A 123 0.04 2.37 -12.55
N GLY A 124 1.30 1.99 -12.48
CA GLY A 124 2.04 1.85 -11.23
C GLY A 124 3.08 2.96 -11.03
N PRO A 125 3.90 2.85 -9.98
CA PRO A 125 5.10 3.66 -9.82
C PRO A 125 5.95 3.69 -11.09
N SER A 126 6.45 4.87 -11.44
CA SER A 126 7.28 5.07 -12.63
C SER A 126 8.34 6.12 -12.32
N LEU A 127 9.60 5.81 -12.63
CA LEU A 127 10.71 6.74 -12.44
C LEU A 127 10.59 7.92 -13.41
N LYS A 128 10.44 9.14 -12.87
CA LYS A 128 10.31 10.42 -13.62
C LYS A 128 11.57 11.28 -13.57
N VAL A 129 12.54 10.89 -12.74
CA VAL A 129 13.84 11.53 -12.55
C VAL A 129 14.97 10.54 -12.84
N ASP A 130 16.23 10.94 -12.76
CA ASP A 130 17.32 9.98 -12.88
C ASP A 130 17.32 8.94 -11.74
N VAL A 131 17.96 7.80 -11.97
CA VAL A 131 17.96 6.67 -11.03
C VAL A 131 18.50 7.05 -9.66
N HIS A 132 19.52 7.90 -9.59
CA HIS A 132 20.13 8.29 -8.32
C HIS A 132 19.18 9.18 -7.51
N THR A 133 18.59 10.20 -8.14
CA THR A 133 17.57 11.04 -7.50
C THR A 133 16.35 10.23 -7.10
N GLY A 134 15.88 9.32 -7.95
CA GLY A 134 14.75 8.43 -7.67
C GLY A 134 15.01 7.50 -6.48
N ALA A 135 16.21 6.92 -6.41
CA ALA A 135 16.61 6.06 -5.29
C ALA A 135 16.66 6.83 -3.96
N ILE A 136 17.17 8.07 -3.97
CA ILE A 136 17.16 8.94 -2.79
C ILE A 136 15.72 9.28 -2.39
N ALA A 137 14.87 9.65 -3.35
CA ALA A 137 13.48 9.99 -3.10
C ALA A 137 12.72 8.82 -2.48
N GLU A 138 12.80 7.62 -3.07
CA GLU A 138 12.18 6.41 -2.50
C GLU A 138 12.76 6.07 -1.13
N GLY A 139 14.08 6.20 -0.94
CA GLY A 139 14.71 5.98 0.37
C GLY A 139 14.15 6.89 1.46
N VAL A 140 14.02 8.19 1.17
CA VAL A 140 13.47 9.18 2.10
C VAL A 140 11.97 8.93 2.35
N LEU A 141 11.18 8.73 1.30
CA LEU A 141 9.74 8.47 1.42
C LEU A 141 9.47 7.19 2.21
N THR A 142 10.20 6.11 1.91
CA THR A 142 10.11 4.81 2.59
C THR A 142 10.55 4.92 4.05
N PHE A 143 11.58 5.70 4.36
CA PHE A 143 11.97 5.98 5.74
C PHE A 143 10.86 6.71 6.50
N ILE A 144 10.31 7.79 5.92
CA ILE A 144 9.28 8.61 6.57
C ILE A 144 8.00 7.79 6.81
N ILE A 145 7.51 7.05 5.81
CA ILE A 145 6.32 6.21 6.00
C ILE A 145 6.57 5.14 7.06
N SER A 146 7.71 4.46 7.05
CA SER A 146 8.04 3.41 8.03
C SER A 146 8.07 3.97 9.45
N PHE A 147 8.73 5.12 9.63
CA PHE A 147 8.79 5.80 10.92
C PHE A 147 7.40 6.23 11.41
N LEU A 148 6.60 6.85 10.54
CA LEU A 148 5.24 7.31 10.90
C LEU A 148 4.30 6.14 11.18
N VAL A 149 4.37 5.05 10.41
CA VAL A 149 3.63 3.81 10.68
C VAL A 149 3.96 3.29 12.08
N LEU A 150 5.25 3.17 12.43
CA LEU A 150 5.66 2.74 13.77
C LEU A 150 5.14 3.70 14.86
N VAL A 151 5.25 5.02 14.67
CA VAL A 151 4.73 6.01 15.62
C VAL A 151 3.22 5.88 15.79
N ILE A 152 2.45 5.75 14.70
CA ILE A 152 0.98 5.64 14.74
C ILE A 152 0.55 4.34 15.41
N ILE A 153 1.20 3.22 15.08
CA ILE A 153 0.84 1.92 15.65
C ILE A 153 1.20 1.85 17.15
N LEU A 154 2.39 2.31 17.54
CA LEU A 154 2.92 2.12 18.89
C LEU A 154 2.54 3.24 19.86
N LYS A 155 2.48 4.49 19.38
CA LYS A 155 2.25 5.69 20.20
C LYS A 155 1.00 6.47 19.78
N GLY A 156 0.33 6.08 18.70
CA GLY A 156 -0.87 6.74 18.22
C GLY A 156 -2.12 6.48 19.08
N PRO A 157 -3.28 6.95 18.61
CA PRO A 157 -4.53 6.89 19.37
C PRO A 157 -4.94 5.46 19.71
N ARG A 158 -5.69 5.26 20.82
CA ARG A 158 -6.21 3.94 21.18
C ARG A 158 -7.24 3.39 20.20
N SER A 159 -7.98 4.28 19.52
CA SER A 159 -9.02 3.89 18.55
C SER A 159 -8.39 3.27 17.30
N PRO A 160 -8.71 1.99 16.96
CA PRO A 160 -8.22 1.36 15.74
C PRO A 160 -8.63 2.11 14.48
N VAL A 161 -9.88 2.62 14.45
CA VAL A 161 -10.41 3.43 13.35
C VAL A 161 -9.55 4.68 13.14
N LEU A 162 -9.21 5.38 14.22
CA LEU A 162 -8.40 6.60 14.11
C LEU A 162 -6.95 6.29 13.70
N LYS A 163 -6.38 5.16 14.13
CA LYS A 163 -5.07 4.71 13.62
C LYS A 163 -5.10 4.50 12.11
N MET A 164 -6.11 3.78 11.59
CA MET A 164 -6.24 3.54 10.14
C MET A 164 -6.43 4.84 9.37
N LEU A 165 -7.18 5.79 9.92
CA LEU A 165 -7.33 7.12 9.32
C LEU A 165 -6.00 7.89 9.26
N LEU A 166 -5.20 7.85 10.32
CA LEU A 166 -3.88 8.47 10.31
C LEU A 166 -2.95 7.80 9.29
N LEU A 167 -2.97 6.45 9.21
CA LEU A 167 -2.19 5.71 8.23
C LEU A 167 -2.58 6.07 6.80
N SER A 168 -3.87 6.20 6.49
CA SER A 168 -4.33 6.59 5.16
C SER A 168 -3.94 8.03 4.81
N VAL A 169 -4.06 8.96 5.76
CA VAL A 169 -3.65 10.36 5.56
C VAL A 169 -2.15 10.44 5.27
N VAL A 170 -1.31 9.78 6.07
CA VAL A 170 0.14 9.77 5.84
C VAL A 170 0.48 9.12 4.51
N THR A 171 -0.15 7.99 4.18
CA THR A 171 0.08 7.28 2.90
C THR A 171 -0.23 8.19 1.72
N VAL A 172 -1.43 8.80 1.67
CA VAL A 172 -1.80 9.68 0.55
C VAL A 172 -0.92 10.92 0.50
N THR A 173 -0.56 11.51 1.65
CA THR A 173 0.32 12.67 1.70
C THR A 173 1.69 12.38 1.06
N LEU A 174 2.27 11.22 1.39
CA LEU A 174 3.54 10.81 0.82
C LEU A 174 3.42 10.40 -0.65
N VAL A 175 2.32 9.74 -1.04
CA VAL A 175 2.03 9.43 -2.45
C VAL A 175 1.99 10.70 -3.30
N VAL A 176 1.26 11.72 -2.84
CA VAL A 176 1.15 13.01 -3.55
C VAL A 176 2.52 13.70 -3.59
N SER A 177 3.21 13.78 -2.46
CA SER A 177 4.52 14.44 -2.36
C SER A 177 5.60 13.77 -3.22
N GLY A 178 5.60 12.44 -3.28
CA GLY A 178 6.57 11.67 -4.06
C GLY A 178 6.22 11.53 -5.54
N SER A 179 5.00 11.90 -5.94
CA SER A 179 4.46 11.61 -7.28
C SER A 179 5.27 12.21 -8.43
N VAL A 180 5.98 13.31 -8.16
CA VAL A 180 6.83 14.00 -9.14
C VAL A 180 8.18 13.31 -9.38
N TYR A 181 8.60 12.41 -8.48
CA TYR A 181 9.88 11.70 -8.57
C TYR A 181 9.70 10.29 -9.14
N THR A 182 8.85 9.49 -8.50
CA THR A 182 8.78 8.04 -8.75
C THR A 182 7.36 7.47 -8.80
N GLY A 183 6.32 8.28 -8.55
CA GLY A 183 4.96 7.76 -8.37
C GLY A 183 4.94 6.78 -7.20
N PRO A 184 5.25 7.25 -5.99
CA PRO A 184 6.15 6.57 -5.08
C PRO A 184 5.65 5.19 -4.67
N SER A 185 6.55 4.22 -4.74
CA SER A 185 6.21 2.83 -4.47
C SER A 185 6.05 2.61 -2.96
N MET A 186 7.09 2.95 -2.17
CA MET A 186 7.16 2.71 -0.72
C MET A 186 6.88 1.25 -0.28
N ASN A 187 6.75 0.34 -1.25
CA ASN A 187 6.42 -1.06 -1.10
C ASN A 187 7.13 -1.85 -2.20
N PRO A 188 8.24 -2.54 -1.90
CA PRO A 188 8.97 -3.33 -2.90
C PRO A 188 8.16 -4.40 -3.63
N ALA A 189 6.96 -4.76 -3.15
CA ALA A 189 6.07 -5.68 -3.85
C ALA A 189 5.20 -4.99 -4.93
N ASN A 190 5.00 -3.67 -4.87
CA ASN A 190 4.16 -2.91 -5.81
C ASN A 190 4.84 -2.66 -7.16
#